data_AF-A0A120JTW6-F1
#
_entry.id   AF-A0A120JTW6-F1
#
_cell.length_a   1.000
_cell.length_b   1.000
_cell.length_c   1.000
_cell.angle_alpha   90.00
_cell.angle_beta   90.00
_cell.angle_gamma   90.00
#
_symmetry.space_group_name_H-M   'P 1'
#
loop_
_entity.id
_entity.type
_entity.pdbx_description
1 polymer ?
#
loop_
_entity_poly.entity_id
_entity_poly.type
_entity_poly.pdbx_seq_one_letter_code
_entity_poly.pdbx_strand_id
1 'polypeptide(L)'
;MMTNQVVKNSTITNFIHTFRQSLNQSSLVDIARKSPAYFTRTRELTFFRLLMFLIFRSGKTINQELIRFYSRVDCIKSIVSKQALSKALRKINPKVFDSIMQSFTRIFYKSNLVKTYKGYIILAEDGTVIEAPLSKESISTFGFHKNQKVRCETDVKRVTTKMGGLFDITNDFFLSTTIGACICQLNNGPNLN
;
A
#
# COMPACT_ATOMS: atom_id res chain seq x y z
N MET A 1 -37.61 14.97 18.85
CA MET A 1 -36.58 14.22 18.09
C MET A 1 -35.33 15.09 17.99
N MET A 2 -34.29 14.78 18.75
CA MET A 2 -32.99 15.46 18.59
C MET A 2 -32.40 15.02 17.25
N THR A 3 -32.39 15.93 16.29
CA THR A 3 -31.64 15.75 15.04
C THR A 3 -30.16 15.84 15.39
N ASN A 4 -29.47 14.71 15.39
CA ASN A 4 -28.02 14.69 15.38
C ASN A 4 -27.56 15.36 14.07
N GLN A 5 -27.35 16.66 14.10
CA GLN A 5 -26.57 17.35 13.09
C GLN A 5 -25.13 16.88 13.26
N VAL A 6 -24.77 15.83 12.52
CA VAL A 6 -23.37 15.53 12.24
C VAL A 6 -22.83 16.76 11.52
N VAL A 7 -22.11 17.61 12.25
CA VAL A 7 -21.35 18.71 11.66
C VAL A 7 -20.34 18.05 10.73
N LYS A 8 -20.71 17.93 9.44
CA LYS A 8 -19.76 17.54 8.40
C LYS A 8 -18.68 18.60 8.42
N ASN A 9 -17.52 18.27 8.97
CA ASN A 9 -16.34 19.08 8.79
C ASN A 9 -16.11 19.16 7.26
N SER A 10 -16.51 20.29 6.68
CA SER A 10 -16.55 20.49 5.23
C SER A 10 -15.17 20.33 4.63
N THR A 11 -14.13 20.74 5.35
CA THR A 11 -12.73 20.58 4.95
C THR A 11 -12.30 19.12 4.86
N ILE A 12 -12.60 18.29 5.88
CA ILE A 12 -12.28 16.85 5.85
C ILE A 12 -13.06 16.16 4.73
N THR A 13 -14.34 16.52 4.57
CA THR A 13 -15.18 15.95 3.50
C THR A 13 -14.62 16.28 2.12
N ASN A 14 -14.22 17.54 1.91
CA ASN A 14 -13.60 17.99 0.66
C ASN A 14 -12.26 17.28 0.42
N PHE A 15 -11.42 17.17 1.45
CA PHE A 15 -10.16 16.43 1.38
C PHE A 15 -10.37 14.97 0.93
N ILE A 16 -11.28 14.24 1.61
CA ILE A 16 -11.60 12.85 1.27
C ILE A 16 -12.17 12.75 -0.14
N HIS A 17 -13.02 13.70 -0.54
CA HIS A 17 -13.58 13.74 -1.88
C HIS A 17 -12.50 13.94 -2.95
N THR A 18 -11.62 14.92 -2.78
CA THR A 18 -10.49 15.17 -3.69
C THR A 18 -9.54 13.98 -3.75
N PHE A 19 -9.23 13.35 -2.61
CA PHE A 19 -8.41 12.15 -2.59
C PHE A 19 -9.08 10.99 -3.34
N ARG A 20 -10.38 10.74 -3.10
CA ARG A 20 -11.15 9.73 -3.83
C ARG A 20 -11.15 9.97 -5.34
N GLN A 21 -11.28 11.21 -5.79
CA GLN A 21 -11.19 11.55 -7.20
C GLN A 21 -9.82 11.19 -7.78
N SER A 22 -8.73 11.43 -7.05
CA SER A 22 -7.38 11.05 -7.47
C SER A 22 -7.21 9.54 -7.65
N LEU A 23 -7.91 8.73 -6.86
CA LEU A 23 -7.87 7.26 -6.98
C LEU A 23 -8.64 6.71 -8.20
N ASN A 24 -9.53 7.51 -8.80
CA ASN A 24 -10.38 7.08 -9.91
C ASN A 24 -9.87 7.58 -11.28
N GLN A 25 -8.65 8.09 -11.35
CA GLN A 25 -8.05 8.57 -12.60
C GLN A 25 -7.56 7.39 -13.46
N SER A 26 -7.79 7.47 -14.77
CA SER A 26 -7.34 6.44 -15.73
C SER A 26 -5.83 6.27 -15.73
N SER A 27 -5.07 7.36 -15.60
CA SER A 27 -3.61 7.35 -15.49
C SER A 27 -3.10 6.50 -14.33
N LEU A 28 -3.84 6.44 -13.21
CA LEU A 28 -3.48 5.61 -12.07
C LEU A 28 -3.63 4.12 -12.39
N VAL A 29 -4.65 3.75 -13.18
CA VAL A 29 -4.85 2.37 -13.65
C VAL A 29 -3.66 1.91 -14.50
N ASP A 30 -3.14 2.79 -15.35
CA ASP A 30 -2.01 2.50 -16.23
C ASP A 30 -0.73 2.22 -15.45
N ILE A 31 -0.46 2.99 -14.39
CA ILE A 31 0.67 2.75 -13.48
C ILE A 31 0.48 1.45 -12.71
N ALA A 32 -0.76 1.16 -12.31
CA ALA A 32 -1.08 0.07 -11.40
C ALA A 32 -1.19 -1.30 -12.05
N ARG A 33 -1.43 -1.40 -13.36
CA ARG A 33 -1.58 -2.69 -14.02
C ARG A 33 -0.21 -3.23 -14.45
N LYS A 34 0.04 -4.51 -14.16
CA LYS A 34 1.24 -5.21 -14.67
C LYS A 34 1.18 -5.52 -16.18
N SER A 35 -0.02 -5.54 -16.75
CA SER A 35 -0.26 -5.81 -18.16
C SER A 35 -1.38 -4.92 -18.68
N PRO A 36 -1.31 -4.41 -19.92
CA PRO A 36 -2.37 -3.60 -20.52
C PRO A 36 -3.75 -4.28 -20.53
N ALA A 37 -3.79 -5.61 -20.57
CA ALA A 37 -5.04 -6.37 -20.57
C ALA A 37 -5.74 -6.44 -19.19
N TYR A 38 -5.08 -6.03 -18.11
CA TYR A 38 -5.64 -6.08 -16.76
C TYR A 38 -6.48 -4.84 -16.45
N PHE A 39 -7.55 -5.06 -15.68
CA PHE A 39 -8.52 -4.05 -15.22
C PHE A 39 -9.27 -3.29 -16.33
N THR A 40 -9.35 -3.84 -17.54
CA THR A 40 -10.08 -3.26 -18.68
C THR A 40 -11.57 -3.59 -18.70
N ARG A 41 -11.97 -4.70 -18.06
CA ARG A 41 -13.37 -5.18 -18.06
C ARG A 41 -14.13 -4.71 -16.81
N THR A 42 -15.42 -4.49 -16.97
CA THR A 42 -16.37 -4.31 -15.86
C THR A 42 -16.54 -5.62 -15.11
N ARG A 43 -16.05 -5.66 -13.87
CA ARG A 43 -16.12 -6.81 -12.95
C ARG A 43 -16.64 -6.34 -11.60
N GLU A 44 -17.17 -7.25 -10.78
CA GLU A 44 -17.60 -6.92 -9.42
C GLU A 44 -16.47 -6.38 -8.52
N LEU A 45 -15.24 -6.80 -8.79
CA LEU A 45 -14.02 -6.23 -8.21
C LEU A 45 -13.26 -5.44 -9.28
N THR A 46 -13.64 -4.17 -9.43
CA THR A 46 -12.90 -3.20 -10.25
C THR A 46 -11.59 -2.79 -9.58
N PHE A 47 -10.68 -2.16 -10.34
CA PHE A 47 -9.44 -1.61 -9.79
C PHE A 47 -9.71 -0.61 -8.65
N PHE A 48 -10.65 0.32 -8.85
CA PHE A 48 -11.04 1.29 -7.84
C PHE A 48 -11.59 0.62 -6.57
N ARG A 49 -12.50 -0.37 -6.70
CA ARG A 49 -13.01 -1.13 -5.55
C ARG A 49 -11.88 -1.87 -4.81
N LEU A 50 -10.92 -2.43 -5.54
CA LEU A 50 -9.77 -3.11 -4.97
C LEU A 50 -8.86 -2.16 -4.18
N LEU A 51 -8.56 -0.97 -4.71
CA LEU A 51 -7.79 0.05 -3.98
C LEU A 51 -8.53 0.50 -2.72
N MET A 52 -9.81 0.82 -2.83
CA MET A 52 -10.63 1.21 -1.69
C MET A 52 -10.67 0.12 -0.62
N PHE A 53 -10.79 -1.15 -1.03
CA PHE A 53 -10.72 -2.28 -0.12
C PHE A 53 -9.37 -2.35 0.61
N LEU A 54 -8.25 -2.10 -0.08
CA LEU A 54 -6.91 -2.15 0.52
C LEU A 54 -6.65 -1.00 1.49
N ILE A 55 -7.06 0.22 1.13
CA ILE A 55 -6.85 1.43 1.95
C ILE A 55 -7.69 1.37 3.23
N PHE A 56 -8.93 0.90 3.17
CA PHE A 56 -9.86 0.92 4.30
C PHE A 56 -9.97 -0.40 5.08
N ARG A 57 -8.97 -1.28 4.93
CA ARG A 57 -8.93 -2.58 5.60
C ARG A 57 -8.66 -2.40 7.10
N SER A 58 -9.40 -3.13 7.94
CA SER A 58 -9.31 -3.01 9.42
C SER A 58 -8.57 -4.15 10.13
N GLY A 59 -7.78 -4.96 9.40
CA GLY A 59 -6.93 -6.01 9.98
C GLY A 59 -7.67 -7.28 10.42
N LYS A 60 -8.96 -7.44 10.10
CA LYS A 60 -9.71 -8.69 10.38
C LYS A 60 -9.43 -9.76 9.32
N THR A 61 -10.08 -10.92 9.45
CA THR A 61 -10.02 -11.97 8.43
C THR A 61 -10.53 -11.45 7.09
N ILE A 62 -9.94 -11.93 5.97
CA ILE A 62 -10.31 -11.49 4.62
C ILE A 62 -11.82 -11.63 4.35
N ASN A 63 -12.46 -12.68 4.85
CA ASN A 63 -13.90 -12.88 4.68
C ASN A 63 -14.72 -11.78 5.37
N GLN A 64 -14.38 -11.48 6.63
CA GLN A 64 -15.07 -10.43 7.40
C GLN A 64 -14.82 -9.05 6.79
N GLU A 65 -13.61 -8.77 6.32
CA GLU A 65 -13.28 -7.51 5.63
C GLU A 65 -14.07 -7.35 4.32
N LEU A 66 -14.19 -8.42 3.52
CA LEU A 66 -14.96 -8.40 2.28
C LEU A 66 -16.45 -8.14 2.56
N ILE A 67 -17.05 -8.87 3.49
CA ILE A 67 -18.45 -8.65 3.88
C ILE A 67 -18.62 -7.19 4.33
N ARG A 68 -17.77 -6.72 5.25
CA ARG A 68 -17.83 -5.35 5.77
C ARG A 68 -17.69 -4.29 4.68
N PHE A 69 -16.75 -4.48 3.74
CA PHE A 69 -16.54 -3.56 2.64
C PHE A 69 -17.76 -3.50 1.73
N TYR A 70 -18.25 -4.64 1.26
CA TYR A 70 -19.40 -4.71 0.35
C TYR A 70 -20.72 -4.29 1.02
N SER A 71 -20.89 -4.50 2.33
CA SER A 71 -22.01 -3.92 3.09
C SER A 71 -21.96 -2.40 3.14
N ARG A 72 -20.76 -1.80 3.29
CA ARG A 72 -20.61 -0.33 3.35
C ARG A 72 -20.84 0.37 2.02
N VAL A 73 -20.59 -0.32 0.90
CA VAL A 73 -20.86 0.20 -0.45
C VAL A 73 -22.21 -0.28 -1.00
N ASP A 74 -23.06 -0.86 -0.14
CA ASP A 74 -24.40 -1.38 -0.47
C ASP A 74 -24.43 -2.32 -1.68
N CYS A 75 -23.44 -3.22 -1.76
CA CYS A 75 -23.26 -4.17 -2.86
C CYS A 75 -23.06 -5.61 -2.33
N ILE A 76 -23.83 -6.04 -1.32
CA ILE A 76 -23.64 -7.35 -0.65
C ILE A 76 -23.75 -8.53 -1.62
N LYS A 77 -24.61 -8.43 -2.64
CA LYS A 77 -24.77 -9.48 -3.67
C LYS A 77 -23.52 -9.66 -4.55
N SER A 78 -22.61 -8.69 -4.54
CA SER A 78 -21.39 -8.65 -5.35
C SER A 78 -20.13 -9.07 -4.60
N ILE A 79 -20.26 -9.64 -3.40
CA ILE A 79 -19.10 -10.08 -2.61
C ILE A 79 -18.28 -11.10 -3.42
N VAL A 80 -17.01 -10.79 -3.62
CA VAL A 80 -16.08 -11.67 -4.32
C VAL A 80 -15.46 -12.70 -3.38
N SER A 81 -15.01 -13.82 -3.95
CA SER A 81 -14.28 -14.83 -3.19
C SER A 81 -12.85 -14.39 -2.84
N LYS A 82 -12.28 -14.99 -1.79
CA LYS A 82 -10.84 -14.84 -1.44
C LYS A 82 -9.92 -15.12 -2.63
N GLN A 83 -10.25 -16.12 -3.43
CA GLN A 83 -9.47 -16.49 -4.62
C GLN A 83 -9.54 -15.41 -5.69
N ALA A 84 -10.71 -14.81 -5.92
CA ALA A 84 -10.87 -13.70 -6.85
C ALA A 84 -10.08 -12.46 -6.41
N LEU A 85 -10.12 -12.13 -5.11
CA LEU A 85 -9.31 -11.06 -4.52
C LEU A 85 -7.81 -11.32 -4.72
N SER A 86 -7.31 -12.50 -4.37
CA SER A 86 -5.89 -12.88 -4.56
C SER A 86 -5.47 -12.81 -6.03
N LYS A 87 -6.30 -13.31 -6.95
CA LYS A 87 -6.08 -13.19 -8.40
C LYS A 87 -6.00 -11.74 -8.87
N ALA A 88 -6.81 -10.85 -8.29
CA ALA A 88 -6.79 -9.43 -8.63
C ALA A 88 -5.56 -8.72 -8.06
N LEU A 89 -5.16 -9.01 -6.83
CA LEU A 89 -3.95 -8.45 -6.20
C LEU A 89 -2.69 -8.77 -7.01
N ARG A 90 -2.56 -9.99 -7.56
CA ARG A 90 -1.40 -10.36 -8.39
C ARG A 90 -1.25 -9.50 -9.64
N LYS A 91 -2.33 -8.88 -10.13
CA LYS A 91 -2.35 -8.01 -11.32
C LYS A 91 -1.88 -6.58 -11.02
N ILE A 92 -1.85 -6.20 -9.74
CA ILE A 92 -1.40 -4.87 -9.30
C ILE A 92 0.13 -4.82 -9.29
N ASN A 93 0.67 -3.77 -9.88
CA ASN A 93 2.03 -3.31 -9.72
C ASN A 93 2.15 -2.55 -8.38
N PRO A 94 2.94 -3.02 -7.40
CA PRO A 94 3.06 -2.39 -6.09
C PRO A 94 3.51 -0.92 -6.13
N LYS A 95 4.25 -0.49 -7.16
CA LYS A 95 4.69 0.91 -7.32
C LYS A 95 3.54 1.93 -7.38
N VAL A 96 2.31 1.49 -7.63
CA VAL A 96 1.13 2.38 -7.56
C VAL A 96 0.94 2.98 -6.17
N PHE A 97 1.33 2.26 -5.11
CA PHE A 97 1.15 2.74 -3.74
C PHE A 97 2.03 3.96 -3.45
N ASP A 98 3.20 4.05 -4.07
CA ASP A 98 4.07 5.23 -3.99
C ASP A 98 3.36 6.45 -4.60
N SER A 99 2.74 6.28 -5.78
CA SER A 99 1.96 7.34 -6.44
C SER A 99 0.74 7.75 -5.63
N ILE A 100 0.04 6.79 -5.01
CA ILE A 100 -1.12 7.06 -4.15
C ILE A 100 -0.70 7.85 -2.91
N MET A 101 0.39 7.45 -2.25
CA MET A 101 0.91 8.10 -1.05
C MET A 101 1.42 9.52 -1.34
N GLN A 102 2.11 9.72 -2.47
CA GLN A 102 2.51 11.06 -2.94
C GLN A 102 1.28 11.93 -3.24
N SER A 103 0.26 11.38 -3.91
CA SER A 103 -0.99 12.10 -4.19
C SER A 103 -1.70 12.50 -2.90
N PHE A 104 -1.85 11.57 -1.95
CA PHE A 104 -2.43 11.82 -0.64
C PHE A 104 -1.69 12.95 0.10
N THR A 105 -0.37 12.83 0.21
CA THR A 105 0.50 13.80 0.89
C THR A 105 0.40 15.18 0.26
N ARG A 106 0.42 15.26 -1.08
CA ARG A 106 0.27 16.52 -1.81
C ARG A 106 -1.09 17.17 -1.60
N ILE A 107 -2.17 16.37 -1.57
CA ILE A 107 -3.52 16.89 -1.32
C ILE A 107 -3.63 17.36 0.14
N PHE A 108 -3.04 16.62 1.09
CA PHE A 108 -3.09 16.94 2.52
C PHE A 108 -2.38 18.26 2.81
N TYR A 109 -1.15 18.44 2.34
CA TYR A 109 -0.37 19.66 2.60
C TYR A 109 -0.88 20.91 1.88
N LYS A 110 -1.77 20.75 0.89
CA LYS A 110 -2.50 21.86 0.26
C LYS A 110 -3.81 22.21 0.96
N SER A 111 -4.23 21.40 1.93
CA SER A 111 -5.47 21.60 2.66
C SER A 111 -5.25 22.40 3.93
N ASN A 112 -6.35 22.94 4.49
CA ASN A 112 -6.31 23.63 5.77
C ASN A 112 -6.31 22.66 6.98
N LEU A 113 -6.03 21.37 6.75
CA LEU A 113 -5.98 20.34 7.80
C LEU A 113 -4.59 20.21 8.43
N VAL A 114 -3.57 20.80 7.80
CA VAL A 114 -2.17 20.70 8.24
C VAL A 114 -2.01 21.35 9.60
N LYS A 115 -1.59 20.55 10.57
CA LYS A 115 -1.14 21.02 11.87
C LYS A 115 0.34 21.35 11.80
N THR A 116 0.74 22.38 12.53
CA THR A 116 2.13 22.81 12.68
C THR A 116 2.47 22.96 14.16
N TYR A 117 3.74 22.71 14.51
CA TYR A 117 4.28 23.02 15.83
C TYR A 117 5.14 24.28 15.71
N LYS A 118 4.70 25.38 16.33
CA LYS A 118 5.37 26.70 16.24
C LYS A 118 5.64 27.15 14.79
N GLY A 119 4.74 26.83 13.86
CA GLY A 119 4.90 27.14 12.43
C GLY A 119 5.76 26.15 11.63
N TYR A 120 6.29 25.10 12.28
CA TYR A 120 7.10 24.06 11.63
C TYR A 120 6.35 22.74 11.53
N ILE A 121 6.70 21.92 10.54
CA ILE A 121 6.32 20.51 10.45
C ILE A 121 7.48 19.70 10.99
N ILE A 122 7.23 18.89 12.02
CA ILE A 122 8.24 18.01 12.61
C ILE A 122 8.15 16.65 11.94
N LEU A 123 9.24 16.23 11.32
CA LEU A 123 9.38 14.93 10.67
C LEU A 123 10.35 14.04 11.45
N ALA A 124 10.02 12.75 11.54
CA ALA A 124 10.91 11.71 12.01
C ALA A 124 11.19 10.74 10.88
N GLU A 125 12.41 10.23 10.81
CA GLU A 125 12.77 9.12 9.95
C GLU A 125 13.30 7.98 10.82
N ASP A 126 12.76 6.78 10.61
CA ASP A 126 13.23 5.58 11.29
C ASP A 126 13.24 4.38 10.33
N GLY A 127 14.13 3.44 10.61
CA GLY A 127 14.35 2.23 9.84
C GLY A 127 14.16 0.98 10.69
N THR A 128 13.51 -0.02 10.12
CA THR A 128 13.32 -1.32 10.78
C THR A 128 13.61 -2.47 9.82
N VAL A 129 13.77 -3.67 10.38
CA VAL A 129 13.88 -4.91 9.60
C VAL A 129 12.58 -5.66 9.74
N ILE A 130 11.94 -5.98 8.62
CA ILE A 130 10.70 -6.76 8.57
C ILE A 130 10.95 -8.11 7.91
N GLU A 131 10.16 -9.09 8.29
CA GLU A 131 10.16 -10.42 7.66
C GLU A 131 9.20 -10.44 6.47
N ALA A 132 9.71 -10.82 5.30
CA ALA A 132 8.90 -11.08 4.13
C ALA A 132 8.45 -12.55 4.10
N PRO A 133 7.26 -12.85 3.54
CA PRO A 133 6.83 -14.24 3.37
C PRO A 133 7.86 -15.06 2.60
N LEU A 134 8.16 -16.27 3.07
CA LEU A 134 9.10 -17.15 2.39
C LEU A 134 8.53 -17.58 1.03
N SER A 135 9.14 -17.11 -0.05
CA SER A 135 8.82 -17.46 -1.43
C SER A 135 10.03 -17.25 -2.33
N LYS A 136 10.07 -17.89 -3.49
CA LYS A 136 11.14 -17.69 -4.48
C LYS A 136 11.21 -16.23 -4.92
N GLU A 137 10.06 -15.59 -5.10
CA GLU A 137 9.95 -14.18 -5.44
C GLU A 137 10.51 -13.28 -4.34
N SER A 138 10.23 -13.57 -3.07
CA SER A 138 10.77 -12.81 -1.94
C SER A 138 12.28 -12.98 -1.80
N ILE A 139 12.82 -14.18 -2.00
CA ILE A 139 14.27 -14.42 -1.99
C ILE A 139 14.94 -13.66 -3.15
N SER A 140 14.37 -13.76 -4.35
CA SER A 140 14.86 -13.04 -5.54
C SER A 140 14.82 -11.52 -5.36
N THR A 141 13.77 -10.99 -4.72
CA THR A 141 13.56 -9.54 -4.53
C THR A 141 14.40 -8.97 -3.40
N PHE A 142 14.44 -9.64 -2.25
CA PHE A 142 15.03 -9.09 -1.02
C PHE A 142 16.38 -9.69 -0.63
N GLY A 143 16.77 -10.80 -1.25
CA GLY A 143 17.94 -11.57 -0.90
C GLY A 143 17.78 -12.36 0.39
N PHE A 144 18.88 -12.96 0.84
CA PHE A 144 18.97 -13.67 2.11
C PHE A 144 20.38 -13.54 2.68
N HIS A 145 20.50 -13.76 3.99
CA HIS A 145 21.79 -13.73 4.67
C HIS A 145 22.39 -15.13 4.71
N LYS A 146 23.65 -15.26 4.29
CA LYS A 146 24.40 -16.51 4.47
C LYS A 146 24.88 -16.63 5.91
N ASN A 147 24.80 -17.82 6.47
CA ASN A 147 25.40 -18.17 7.75
C ASN A 147 25.82 -19.64 7.74
N GLN A 148 26.29 -20.18 8.87
CA GLN A 148 26.74 -21.58 8.95
C GLN A 148 25.68 -22.60 8.50
N LYS A 149 24.38 -22.28 8.69
CA LYS A 149 23.21 -23.12 8.37
C LYS A 149 22.55 -22.78 7.03
N VAL A 150 22.80 -21.59 6.46
CA VAL A 150 22.20 -21.11 5.22
C VAL A 150 23.30 -20.78 4.22
N ARG A 151 23.58 -21.70 3.29
CA ARG A 151 24.68 -21.56 2.31
C ARG A 151 24.15 -21.23 0.92
N CYS A 152 23.00 -21.78 0.57
CA CYS A 152 22.31 -21.55 -0.69
C CYS A 152 20.82 -21.24 -0.48
N GLU A 153 20.13 -20.89 -1.56
CA GLU A 153 18.71 -20.51 -1.54
C GLU A 153 17.80 -21.60 -0.95
N THR A 154 18.13 -22.88 -1.15
CA THR A 154 17.34 -24.01 -0.63
C THR A 154 17.36 -24.11 0.89
N ASP A 155 18.36 -23.53 1.54
CA ASP A 155 18.50 -23.55 3.01
C ASP A 155 17.73 -22.41 3.69
N VAL A 156 17.17 -21.47 2.91
CA VAL A 156 16.56 -20.25 3.42
C VAL A 156 15.25 -20.60 4.12
N LYS A 157 15.21 -20.32 5.43
CA LYS A 157 14.00 -20.45 6.26
C LYS A 157 13.31 -19.12 6.53
N ARG A 158 13.99 -18.01 6.27
CA ARG A 158 13.51 -16.66 6.56
C ARG A 158 14.07 -15.66 5.55
N VAL A 159 13.19 -14.80 5.04
CA VAL A 159 13.56 -13.66 4.19
C VAL A 159 13.33 -12.38 4.97
N THR A 160 14.35 -11.55 5.09
CA THR A 160 14.27 -10.27 5.80
C THR A 160 14.53 -9.13 4.84
N THR A 161 13.83 -8.02 5.01
CA THR A 161 13.99 -6.79 4.22
C THR A 161 14.08 -5.59 5.16
N LYS A 162 14.78 -4.54 4.74
CA LYS A 162 14.84 -3.28 5.46
C LYS A 162 13.70 -2.39 4.99
N MET A 163 13.04 -1.73 5.93
CA MET A 163 12.02 -0.73 5.66
C MET A 163 12.44 0.58 6.32
N GLY A 164 12.41 1.68 5.58
CA GLY A 164 12.56 3.04 6.10
C GLY A 164 11.27 3.81 5.94
N GLY A 165 10.92 4.65 6.90
CA GLY A 165 9.71 5.47 6.85
C GLY A 165 9.97 6.90 7.30
N LEU A 166 9.54 7.86 6.49
CA LEU A 166 9.48 9.27 6.85
C LEU A 166 8.08 9.56 7.39
N PHE A 167 8.00 9.93 8.66
CA PHE A 167 6.76 10.11 9.41
C PHE A 167 6.57 11.58 9.81
N ASP A 168 5.38 12.12 9.55
CA ASP A 168 4.98 13.44 10.06
C ASP A 168 4.41 13.27 11.47
N ILE A 169 5.20 13.67 12.47
CA ILE A 169 4.85 13.60 13.89
C ILE A 169 3.71 14.57 14.24
N THR A 170 3.57 15.64 13.47
CA THR A 170 2.59 16.69 13.74
C THR A 170 1.19 16.30 13.25
N ASN A 171 1.13 15.48 12.20
CA ASN A 171 -0.11 15.09 11.52
C ASN A 171 -0.41 13.59 11.55
N ASP A 172 0.46 12.78 12.15
CA ASP A 172 0.30 11.34 12.42
C ASP A 172 0.16 10.45 11.18
N PHE A 173 0.99 10.64 10.15
CA PHE A 173 1.03 9.72 9.01
C PHE A 173 2.40 9.65 8.33
N PHE A 174 2.62 8.55 7.59
CA PHE A 174 3.82 8.39 6.75
C PHE A 174 3.72 9.20 5.47
N LEU A 175 4.75 10.02 5.21
CA LEU A 175 4.91 10.77 3.97
C LEU A 175 5.49 9.91 2.86
N SER A 176 6.42 9.05 3.24
CA SER A 176 7.12 8.15 2.35
C SER A 176 7.56 6.91 3.11
N THR A 177 7.56 5.77 2.42
CA THR A 177 8.08 4.51 2.94
C THR A 177 8.86 3.83 1.83
N THR A 178 10.05 3.34 2.16
CA THR A 178 10.89 2.58 1.22
C THR A 178 11.13 1.20 1.79
N ILE A 179 10.99 0.18 0.94
CA ILE A 179 11.33 -1.21 1.28
C ILE A 179 12.50 -1.61 0.39
N GLY A 180 13.62 -1.93 1.03
CA GLY A 180 14.89 -2.25 0.39
C GLY A 180 15.33 -3.67 0.67
N ALA A 181 16.01 -4.28 -0.30
CA ALA A 181 16.61 -5.59 -0.13
C ALA A 181 17.67 -5.58 0.98
N CYS A 182 17.73 -6.66 1.76
CA CYS A 182 18.89 -6.94 2.60
C CYS A 182 19.95 -7.57 1.71
N ILE A 183 20.63 -6.74 0.91
CA ILE A 183 21.63 -7.22 -0.04
C ILE A 183 22.89 -7.62 0.73
N CYS A 184 23.07 -8.93 0.90
CA CYS A 184 24.38 -9.57 0.93
C CYS A 184 24.61 -10.21 -0.45
N GLN A 185 24.59 -9.43 -1.53
CA GLN A 185 25.15 -9.90 -2.80
C GLN A 185 26.67 -9.89 -2.62
N LEU A 186 27.27 -11.08 -2.70
CA LEU A 186 28.68 -11.24 -2.94
C LEU A 186 29.06 -10.38 -4.16
N ASN A 187 30.14 -9.61 -4.03
CA ASN A 187 30.87 -9.08 -5.16
C ASN A 187 31.20 -10.24 -6.11
N ASN A 188 30.35 -10.49 -7.10
CA ASN A 188 30.74 -11.13 -8.34
C ASN A 188 30.64 -10.04 -9.41
N GLY A 189 31.59 -9.10 -9.35
CA GLY A 189 31.93 -8.36 -10.57
C GLY A 189 32.39 -9.37 -11.63
N PRO A 190 32.22 -9.08 -12.92
CA PRO A 190 32.79 -9.92 -13.95
C PRO A 190 34.31 -9.90 -13.76
N ASN A 191 34.92 -11.08 -13.61
CA ASN A 191 36.34 -11.21 -13.90
C ASN A 191 36.49 -10.94 -15.40
N LEU A 192 36.88 -9.71 -15.72
CA LEU A 192 37.45 -9.37 -17.02
C LEU A 192 38.77 -10.13 -17.13
N ASN A 193 38.75 -11.24 -17.85
CA ASN A 193 39.90 -11.77 -18.57
C ASN A 193 39.77 -11.34 -20.02
#